data_AF-A0A5B8VNS4-F1
#
_entry.id   AF-A0A5B8VNS4-F1
#
_cell.length_a   1.000
_cell.length_b   1.000
_cell.length_c   1.000
_cell.angle_alpha   90.00
_cell.angle_beta   90.00
_cell.angle_gamma   90.00
#
_symmetry.space_group_name_H-M   'P 1'
#
loop_
_entity.id
_entity.type
_entity.pdbx_description
1 polymer ?
#
loop_
_entity_poly.entity_id
_entity_poly.type
_entity_poly.pdbx_seq_one_letter_code
_entity_poly.pdbx_strand_id
1 'polypeptide(L)'
;MPELKDGPCVDLHEIVSRSTKRVSLVCTNLLTVELSKFNKGIDELEGEKDVFLFLLANMGSLTEIPASLDNEKYRPLFERARIANFNKEEMKRYNALNRQKERAYAELYSAEQKGIEKGIEKGIEEGRVEIIEQLIDSNKLTLEEISKSLKIPLSQIEEIKANMEHAMP
;
A
#
# COMPACT_ATOMS: atom_id res chain seq x y z
N MET A 1 -16.07 -7.51 21.33
CA MET A 1 -15.97 -6.39 22.29
C MET A 1 -16.82 -6.70 23.53
N PRO A 2 -16.31 -7.51 24.48
CA PRO A 2 -17.00 -7.81 25.74
C PRO A 2 -17.14 -6.57 26.65
N GLU A 3 -16.27 -5.58 26.44
CA GLU A 3 -16.06 -4.44 27.35
C GLU A 3 -17.09 -3.32 27.22
N LEU A 4 -17.93 -3.34 26.16
CA LEU A 4 -19.02 -2.38 25.98
C LEU A 4 -20.30 -2.77 26.73
N LYS A 5 -20.38 -3.95 27.33
CA LYS A 5 -21.66 -4.51 27.81
C LYS A 5 -22.26 -3.85 29.05
N ASP A 6 -21.52 -2.98 29.73
CA ASP A 6 -21.94 -2.39 30.99
C ASP A 6 -21.73 -0.88 31.02
N GLY A 7 -22.76 -0.12 31.39
CA GLY A 7 -22.72 1.33 31.59
C GLY A 7 -24.10 1.96 31.40
N PRO A 8 -24.37 3.16 31.94
CA PRO A 8 -25.71 3.77 31.91
C PRO A 8 -26.23 4.11 30.50
N CYS A 9 -25.36 4.07 29.49
CA CYS A 9 -25.67 4.45 28.11
C CYS A 9 -25.52 3.30 27.10
N VAL A 10 -25.26 2.06 27.55
CA VAL A 10 -25.12 0.90 26.66
C VAL A 10 -26.01 -0.24 27.15
N ASP A 11 -26.91 -0.69 26.29
CA ASP A 11 -27.87 -1.76 26.58
C ASP A 11 -27.67 -2.94 25.62
N LEU A 12 -27.57 -4.15 26.18
CA LEU A 12 -27.49 -5.39 25.41
C LEU A 12 -28.89 -6.03 25.34
N HIS A 13 -29.41 -6.15 24.12
CA HIS A 13 -30.68 -6.83 23.87
C HIS A 13 -30.41 -8.23 23.31
N GLU A 14 -30.98 -9.24 23.98
CA GLU A 14 -30.93 -10.63 23.55
C GLU A 14 -32.32 -11.10 23.10
N ILE A 15 -32.38 -11.82 21.98
CA ILE A 15 -33.64 -12.38 21.49
C ILE A 15 -33.81 -13.80 22.05
N VAL A 16 -34.79 -13.96 22.94
CA VAL A 16 -35.07 -15.23 23.62
C VAL A 16 -36.33 -15.87 23.06
N SER A 17 -36.26 -17.16 22.72
CA SER A 17 -37.46 -17.92 22.35
C SER A 17 -38.35 -18.13 23.57
N ARG A 18 -39.60 -17.68 23.48
CA ARG A 18 -40.55 -17.69 24.62
C ARG A 18 -40.87 -19.09 25.12
N SER A 19 -40.96 -20.07 24.22
CA SER A 19 -41.32 -21.46 24.54
C SER A 19 -40.18 -22.23 25.19
N THR A 20 -38.95 -22.07 24.69
CA THR A 20 -37.79 -22.81 25.19
C THR A 20 -37.01 -22.05 26.26
N LYS A 21 -37.28 -20.75 26.45
CA LYS A 21 -36.52 -19.84 27.32
C LYS A 21 -35.02 -19.80 27.00
N ARG A 22 -34.64 -20.16 25.77
CA ARG A 22 -33.26 -20.14 25.29
C ARG A 22 -33.09 -19.03 24.26
N VAL A 23 -31.93 -18.38 24.27
CA VAL A 23 -31.47 -17.50 23.18
C VAL A 23 -31.37 -18.38 21.95
N SER A 24 -32.24 -18.14 20.95
CA SER A 24 -32.37 -19.10 19.84
C SER A 24 -31.34 -18.89 18.75
N LEU A 25 -30.69 -17.72 18.69
CA LEU A 25 -29.60 -17.41 17.76
C LEU A 25 -28.57 -16.50 18.44
N VAL A 26 -27.29 -16.92 18.47
CA VAL A 26 -26.19 -16.13 19.05
C VAL A 26 -25.88 -14.88 18.19
N CYS A 27 -26.25 -14.88 16.90
CA CYS A 27 -25.99 -13.80 15.97
C CYS A 27 -27.00 -12.64 16.01
N THR A 28 -27.99 -12.66 16.90
CA THR A 28 -29.04 -11.62 16.99
C THR A 28 -28.91 -10.68 18.20
N ASN A 29 -27.78 -10.74 18.91
CA ASN A 29 -27.51 -9.84 20.01
C ASN A 29 -27.32 -8.41 19.48
N LEU A 30 -28.15 -7.47 19.95
CA LEU A 30 -28.07 -6.07 19.58
C LEU A 30 -27.48 -5.27 20.74
N LEU A 31 -26.47 -4.46 20.45
CA LEU A 31 -25.94 -3.48 21.40
C LEU A 31 -26.47 -2.10 21.01
N THR A 32 -27.26 -1.49 21.89
CA THR A 32 -27.80 -0.15 21.72
C THR A 32 -26.96 0.83 22.52
N VAL A 33 -26.59 1.95 21.91
CA VAL A 33 -25.86 3.05 22.58
C VAL A 33 -26.73 4.29 22.59
N GLU A 34 -27.09 4.76 23.78
CA GLU A 34 -27.87 5.97 23.99
C GLU A 34 -26.95 7.13 24.41
N LEU A 35 -26.42 7.86 23.41
CA LEU A 35 -25.44 8.92 23.65
C LEU A 35 -25.96 10.06 24.54
N SER A 36 -27.28 10.31 24.58
CA SER A 36 -27.89 11.31 25.48
C SER A 36 -27.71 10.98 26.97
N LYS A 37 -27.45 9.72 27.32
CA LYS A 37 -27.15 9.29 28.70
C LYS A 37 -25.65 9.36 29.01
N PHE A 38 -24.79 9.63 28.03
CA PHE A 38 -23.35 9.79 28.21
C PHE A 38 -23.01 11.23 28.61
N ASN A 39 -22.59 11.42 29.86
CA ASN A 39 -22.34 12.75 30.43
C ASN A 39 -20.89 12.96 30.91
N LYS A 40 -19.99 12.00 30.64
CA LYS A 40 -18.61 12.08 31.09
C LYS A 40 -17.82 13.13 30.29
N GLY A 41 -17.09 13.98 31.00
CA GLY A 41 -16.10 14.89 30.43
C GLY A 41 -14.79 14.19 30.05
N ILE A 42 -13.89 14.92 29.40
CA ILE A 42 -12.58 14.41 28.95
C ILE A 42 -11.70 13.89 30.11
N ASP A 43 -11.81 14.50 31.29
CA ASP A 43 -11.03 14.15 32.48
C ASP A 43 -11.64 12.96 33.26
N GLU A 44 -12.87 12.58 32.94
CA GLU A 44 -13.63 11.50 33.60
C GLU A 44 -13.62 10.20 32.79
N LEU A 45 -12.88 10.17 31.67
CA LEU A 45 -12.85 9.02 30.77
C LEU A 45 -12.02 7.89 31.37
N GLU A 46 -12.65 6.74 31.56
CA GLU A 46 -12.02 5.54 32.11
C GLU A 46 -11.94 4.44 31.04
N GLY A 47 -10.75 4.28 30.47
CA GLY A 47 -10.47 3.26 29.47
C GLY A 47 -11.08 3.54 28.09
N GLU A 48 -10.98 2.54 27.20
CA GLU A 48 -11.23 2.75 25.76
C GLU A 48 -12.70 2.93 25.40
N LYS A 49 -13.60 2.31 26.16
CA LYS A 49 -15.05 2.44 25.97
C LYS A 49 -15.49 3.89 26.14
N ASP A 50 -15.06 4.53 27.22
CA ASP A 50 -15.44 5.91 27.51
C ASP A 50 -14.87 6.86 26.45
N VAL A 51 -13.64 6.63 26.01
CA VAL A 51 -13.05 7.37 24.88
C VAL A 51 -13.89 7.21 23.62
N PHE A 52 -14.30 5.99 23.28
CA PHE A 52 -15.12 5.74 22.10
C PHE A 52 -16.49 6.45 22.18
N LEU A 53 -17.18 6.34 23.31
CA LEU A 53 -18.47 6.99 23.53
C LEU A 53 -18.36 8.52 23.56
N PHE A 54 -17.31 9.05 24.20
CA PHE A 54 -17.01 10.47 24.20
C PHE A 54 -16.81 11.01 22.79
N LEU A 55 -16.01 10.30 21.97
CA LEU A 55 -15.77 10.68 20.59
C LEU A 55 -17.07 10.63 19.79
N LEU A 56 -17.88 9.56 19.90
CA LEU A 56 -19.18 9.50 19.21
C LEU A 56 -20.12 10.66 19.58
N ALA A 57 -20.15 11.05 20.84
CA ALA A 57 -21.01 12.13 21.32
C ALA A 57 -20.49 13.53 20.96
N ASN A 58 -19.16 13.73 20.94
CA ASN A 58 -18.56 15.08 20.89
C ASN A 58 -17.72 15.37 19.63
N MET A 59 -17.47 14.41 18.73
CA MET A 59 -16.52 14.63 17.61
C MET A 59 -16.83 15.87 16.76
N GLY A 60 -18.12 16.15 16.53
CA GLY A 60 -18.54 17.29 15.70
C GLY A 60 -18.33 18.67 16.35
N SER A 61 -18.16 18.73 17.67
CA SER A 61 -17.93 19.97 18.42
C SER A 61 -16.47 20.17 18.81
N LEU A 62 -15.62 19.15 18.66
CA LEU A 62 -14.19 19.26 18.94
C LEU A 62 -13.51 20.15 17.89
N THR A 63 -12.98 21.28 18.34
CA THR A 63 -12.16 22.19 17.52
C THR A 63 -10.69 21.75 17.45
N GLU A 64 -10.22 21.04 18.47
CA GLU A 64 -8.84 20.59 18.64
C GLU A 64 -8.82 19.18 19.22
N ILE A 65 -7.70 18.48 19.02
CA ILE A 65 -7.49 17.15 19.59
C ILE A 65 -7.20 17.34 21.10
N PRO A 66 -8.01 16.75 22.00
CA PRO A 66 -7.72 16.82 23.42
C PRO A 66 -6.37 16.19 23.75
N ALA A 67 -5.60 16.79 24.65
CA ALA A 67 -4.23 16.35 24.96
C ALA A 67 -4.15 14.89 25.44
N SER A 68 -5.16 14.41 26.17
CA SER A 68 -5.25 13.00 26.61
C SER A 68 -5.45 12.02 25.45
N LEU A 69 -5.93 12.50 24.29
CA LEU A 69 -6.21 11.71 23.10
C LEU A 69 -5.23 12.00 21.95
N ASP A 70 -4.30 12.95 22.08
CA ASP A 70 -3.24 13.18 21.09
C ASP A 70 -2.10 12.15 21.25
N ASN A 71 -2.42 10.92 20.91
CA ASN A 71 -1.47 9.82 20.88
C ASN A 71 -1.59 9.05 19.56
N GLU A 72 -0.58 8.22 19.28
CA GLU A 72 -0.48 7.48 18.01
C GLU A 72 -1.71 6.61 17.73
N LYS A 73 -2.37 6.11 18.78
CA LYS A 73 -3.55 5.25 18.66
C LYS A 73 -4.77 6.01 18.11
N TYR A 74 -5.03 7.23 18.57
CA TYR A 74 -6.23 7.99 18.18
C TYR A 74 -5.97 9.04 17.09
N ARG A 75 -4.73 9.47 16.88
CA ARG A 75 -4.37 10.46 15.84
C ARG A 75 -4.91 10.10 14.44
N PRO A 76 -4.87 8.84 13.96
CA PRO A 76 -5.46 8.46 12.66
C PRO A 76 -6.97 8.71 12.57
N LEU A 77 -7.70 8.60 13.68
CA LEU A 77 -9.13 8.87 13.72
C LEU A 77 -9.40 10.37 13.52
N PHE A 78 -8.69 11.24 14.25
CA PHE A 78 -8.83 12.69 14.12
C PHE A 78 -8.41 13.20 12.75
N GLU A 79 -7.37 12.61 12.14
CA GLU A 79 -6.98 12.92 10.77
C GLU A 79 -8.11 12.63 9.77
N ARG A 80 -8.78 11.48 9.91
CA ARG A 80 -9.95 11.15 9.09
C ARG A 80 -11.13 12.09 9.33
N ALA A 81 -11.40 12.44 10.59
CA ALA A 81 -12.46 13.39 10.93
C ALA A 81 -12.17 14.79 10.35
N ARG A 82 -10.91 15.25 10.41
CA ARG A 82 -10.48 16.49 9.79
C ARG A 82 -10.72 16.51 8.29
N ILE A 83 -10.36 15.43 7.59
CA ILE A 83 -10.61 15.29 6.14
C ILE A 83 -12.12 15.28 5.84
N ALA A 84 -12.92 14.58 6.66
CA ALA A 84 -14.37 14.55 6.50
C ALA A 84 -15.01 15.93 6.67
N ASN A 85 -14.39 16.81 7.47
CA ASN A 85 -14.85 18.17 7.70
C ASN A 85 -14.27 19.20 6.70
N PHE A 86 -13.50 18.78 5.69
CA PHE A 86 -12.94 19.70 4.71
C PHE A 86 -14.03 20.42 3.91
N ASN A 87 -13.82 21.71 3.71
CA ASN A 87 -14.58 22.45 2.71
C ASN A 87 -14.13 22.06 1.28
N LYS A 88 -14.86 22.54 0.28
CA LYS A 88 -14.62 22.19 -1.13
C LYS A 88 -13.19 22.51 -1.60
N GLU A 89 -12.61 23.62 -1.15
CA GLU A 89 -11.26 24.03 -1.56
C GLU A 89 -10.18 23.20 -0.85
N GLU A 90 -10.36 22.91 0.44
CA GLU A 90 -9.47 22.01 1.20
C GLU A 90 -9.47 20.61 0.59
N MET A 91 -10.65 20.08 0.26
CA MET A 91 -10.78 18.76 -0.37
C MET A 91 -10.12 18.70 -1.74
N LYS A 92 -10.23 19.77 -2.55
CA LYS A 92 -9.49 19.88 -3.83
C LYS A 92 -7.98 19.84 -3.61
N ARG A 93 -7.46 20.60 -2.64
CA ARG A 93 -6.02 20.62 -2.31
C ARG A 93 -5.53 19.26 -1.84
N TYR A 94 -6.28 18.62 -0.94
CA TYR A 94 -6.00 17.27 -0.45
C TYR A 94 -5.91 16.25 -1.59
N ASN A 95 -6.89 16.26 -2.49
CA ASN A 95 -6.90 15.37 -3.65
C ASN A 95 -5.75 15.66 -4.62
N ALA A 96 -5.40 16.93 -4.84
CA ALA A 96 -4.27 17.31 -5.68
C ALA A 96 -2.93 16.78 -5.13
N LEU A 97 -2.73 16.89 -3.81
CA LEU A 97 -1.55 16.35 -3.13
C LEU A 97 -1.49 14.82 -3.23
N ASN A 98 -2.61 14.13 -3.04
CA ASN A 98 -2.66 12.67 -3.19
C ASN A 98 -2.34 12.24 -4.62
N ARG A 99 -2.90 12.92 -5.64
CA ARG A 99 -2.57 12.67 -7.04
C ARG A 99 -1.09 12.90 -7.34
N GLN A 100 -0.47 13.90 -6.74
CA GLN A 100 0.96 14.15 -6.91
C GLN A 100 1.80 13.01 -6.35
N LYS A 101 1.44 12.49 -5.16
CA LYS A 101 2.12 11.33 -4.56
C LYS A 101 1.96 10.07 -5.41
N GLU A 102 0.75 9.81 -5.89
CA GLU A 102 0.46 8.67 -6.77
C GLU A 102 1.26 8.77 -8.07
N ARG A 103 1.34 9.96 -8.68
CA ARG A 103 2.16 10.19 -9.87
C ARG A 103 3.63 9.92 -9.62
N ALA A 104 4.20 10.46 -8.54
CA ALA A 104 5.60 10.24 -8.19
C ALA A 104 5.91 8.74 -7.98
N TYR A 105 5.01 8.01 -7.32
CA TYR A 105 5.15 6.56 -7.17
C TYR A 105 5.09 5.83 -8.52
N ALA A 106 4.13 6.18 -9.38
CA ALA A 106 3.98 5.58 -10.70
C ALA A 106 5.19 5.88 -11.61
N GLU A 107 5.75 7.08 -11.54
CA GLU A 107 6.97 7.47 -12.26
C GLU A 107 8.18 6.65 -11.81
N LEU A 108 8.40 6.52 -10.51
CA LEU A 108 9.48 5.70 -9.94
C LEU A 108 9.33 4.23 -10.36
N TYR A 109 8.13 3.67 -10.20
CA TYR A 109 7.84 2.29 -10.61
C TYR A 109 8.08 2.08 -12.10
N SER A 110 7.63 3.00 -12.96
CA SER A 110 7.87 2.91 -14.40
C SER A 110 9.36 3.01 -14.76
N ALA A 111 10.11 3.87 -14.07
CA ALA A 111 11.55 4.00 -14.27
C ALA A 111 12.30 2.73 -13.87
N GLU A 112 11.93 2.10 -12.75
CA GLU A 112 12.50 0.83 -12.30
C GLU A 112 12.22 -0.29 -13.31
N GLN A 113 10.98 -0.44 -13.75
CA GLN A 113 10.60 -1.46 -14.74
C GLN A 113 11.35 -1.29 -16.06
N LYS A 114 11.44 -0.04 -16.57
CA LYS A 114 12.24 0.26 -17.77
C LYS A 114 13.72 -0.01 -17.57
N GLY A 115 14.24 0.24 -16.36
CA GLY A 115 15.62 -0.06 -16.00
C GLY A 115 15.92 -1.56 -16.05
N ILE A 116 15.03 -2.37 -15.48
CA ILE A 116 15.11 -3.84 -15.51
C ILE A 116 15.04 -4.36 -16.94
N GLU A 117 14.07 -3.91 -17.72
CA GLU A 117 13.89 -4.33 -19.12
C GLU A 117 15.15 -4.03 -19.96
N LYS A 118 15.67 -2.80 -19.87
CA LYS A 118 16.91 -2.41 -20.54
C LYS A 118 18.11 -3.21 -20.04
N GLY A 119 18.17 -3.50 -18.74
CA GLY A 119 19.25 -4.30 -18.14
C GLY A 119 19.25 -5.73 -18.67
N ILE A 120 18.08 -6.34 -18.80
CA ILE A 120 17.92 -7.68 -19.38
C ILE A 120 18.30 -7.67 -20.86
N GLU A 121 17.80 -6.70 -21.64
CA GLU A 121 18.11 -6.58 -23.07
C GLU A 121 19.63 -6.43 -23.30
N LYS A 122 20.27 -5.51 -22.56
CA LYS A 122 21.72 -5.33 -22.61
C LYS A 122 22.48 -6.58 -22.19
N GLY A 123 22.09 -7.23 -21.09
CA GLY A 123 22.77 -8.45 -20.63
C GLY A 123 22.65 -9.60 -21.64
N ILE A 124 21.54 -9.71 -22.35
CA ILE A 124 21.37 -10.69 -23.44
C ILE A 124 22.27 -10.33 -24.63
N GLU A 125 22.35 -9.05 -25.01
CA GLU A 125 23.19 -8.60 -26.11
C GLU A 125 24.68 -8.78 -25.80
N GLU A 126 25.14 -8.32 -24.64
CA GLU A 126 26.52 -8.48 -24.14
C GLU A 126 26.90 -9.97 -24.07
N GLY A 127 26.04 -10.82 -23.50
CA GLY A 127 26.30 -12.27 -23.44
C GLY A 127 26.34 -12.93 -24.83
N ARG A 128 25.57 -12.44 -25.81
CA ARG A 128 25.66 -12.93 -27.20
C ARG A 128 26.98 -12.54 -27.85
N VAL A 129 27.44 -11.30 -27.65
CA VAL A 129 28.73 -10.83 -28.15
C VAL A 129 29.86 -11.64 -27.53
N GLU A 130 29.86 -11.81 -26.20
CA GLU A 130 30.90 -12.58 -25.48
C GLU A 130 31.00 -14.02 -26.00
N ILE A 131 29.88 -14.70 -26.27
CA ILE A 131 29.89 -16.04 -26.87
C ILE A 131 30.51 -16.03 -28.27
N ILE A 132 30.22 -15.02 -29.09
CA ILE A 132 30.78 -14.91 -30.45
C ILE A 132 32.29 -14.67 -30.38
N GLU A 133 32.75 -13.77 -29.51
CA GLU A 133 34.17 -13.50 -29.27
C GLU A 133 34.91 -14.77 -28.84
N GLN A 134 34.37 -15.51 -27.86
CA GLN A 134 34.96 -16.78 -27.41
C GLN A 134 35.03 -17.83 -28.53
N LEU A 135 34.03 -17.90 -29.42
CA LEU A 135 34.03 -18.83 -30.55
C LEU A 135 35.07 -18.43 -31.61
N ILE A 136 35.23 -17.13 -31.89
CA ILE A 136 36.26 -16.60 -32.78
C ILE A 136 37.65 -16.90 -32.21
N ASP A 137 37.89 -16.58 -30.94
CA ASP A 137 39.18 -16.80 -30.25
C ASP A 137 39.54 -18.29 -30.17
N SER A 138 38.55 -19.17 -30.04
CA SER A 138 38.78 -20.62 -30.04
C SER A 138 39.38 -21.13 -31.34
N ASN A 139 39.20 -20.40 -32.46
CA ASN A 139 39.66 -20.72 -33.81
C ASN A 139 39.25 -22.13 -34.30
N LYS A 140 38.21 -22.70 -33.70
CA LYS A 140 37.69 -24.05 -34.00
C LYS A 140 36.62 -24.07 -35.09
N LEU A 141 35.99 -22.94 -35.37
CA LEU A 141 34.87 -22.78 -36.29
C LEU A 141 35.15 -21.61 -37.23
N THR A 142 34.70 -21.71 -38.48
CA THR A 142 34.75 -20.57 -39.41
C THR A 142 33.65 -19.56 -39.10
N LEU A 143 33.80 -18.31 -39.54
CA LEU A 143 32.78 -17.26 -39.35
C LEU A 143 31.43 -17.65 -39.98
N GLU A 144 31.46 -18.42 -41.07
CA GLU A 144 30.29 -18.94 -41.76
C GLU A 144 29.58 -20.04 -40.95
N GLU A 145 30.35 -20.90 -40.26
CA GLU A 145 29.82 -21.92 -39.36
C GLU A 145 29.20 -21.29 -38.11
N ILE A 146 29.83 -20.26 -37.53
CA ILE A 146 29.31 -19.49 -36.40
C ILE A 146 28.00 -18.78 -36.80
N SER A 147 27.98 -18.11 -37.96
CA SER A 147 26.78 -17.47 -38.52
C SER A 147 25.62 -18.45 -38.66
N LYS A 148 25.89 -19.62 -39.23
CA LYS A 148 24.88 -20.67 -39.44
C LYS A 148 24.39 -21.28 -38.13
N SER A 149 25.28 -21.51 -37.17
CA SER A 149 24.96 -22.13 -35.87
C SER A 149 24.12 -21.20 -34.98
N LEU A 150 24.52 -19.93 -34.89
CA LEU A 150 23.84 -18.93 -34.06
C LEU A 150 22.66 -18.26 -34.79
N LYS A 151 22.51 -18.50 -36.10
CA LYS A 151 21.52 -17.87 -36.99
C LYS A 151 21.62 -16.34 -36.98
N ILE A 152 22.85 -15.84 -37.03
CA ILE A 152 23.17 -14.42 -37.00
C ILE A 152 23.78 -14.04 -38.36
N PRO A 153 23.45 -12.87 -38.94
CA PRO A 153 24.07 -12.40 -40.17
C PRO A 153 25.59 -12.40 -40.09
N LEU A 154 26.24 -12.87 -41.16
CA LEU A 154 27.70 -12.90 -41.26
C LEU A 154 28.31 -11.51 -41.01
N SER A 155 27.65 -10.45 -41.51
CA SER A 155 28.08 -9.06 -41.34
C SER A 155 28.19 -8.61 -39.88
N GLN A 156 27.32 -9.12 -38.99
CA GLN A 156 27.39 -8.78 -37.56
C GLN A 156 28.58 -9.48 -36.87
N ILE A 157 28.92 -10.69 -37.30
CA ILE A 157 30.07 -11.43 -36.77
C ILE A 157 31.38 -10.79 -37.27
N GLU A 158 31.42 -10.35 -38.53
CA GLU A 158 32.55 -9.60 -39.09
C GLU A 158 32.78 -8.27 -38.37
N GLU A 159 31.70 -7.55 -38.02
CA GLU A 159 31.78 -6.30 -37.25
C GLU A 159 32.32 -6.54 -35.83
N ILE A 160 31.86 -7.59 -35.15
CA ILE A 160 32.39 -7.99 -33.84
C ILE A 160 33.88 -8.33 -33.95
N LYS A 161 34.27 -9.12 -34.96
CA LYS A 161 35.69 -9.46 -35.20
C LYS A 161 36.56 -8.22 -35.46
N ALA A 162 36.07 -7.28 -36.28
CA ALA A 162 36.78 -6.04 -36.57
C ALA A 162 36.95 -5.16 -35.32
N ASN A 163 35.94 -5.14 -34.44
CA ASN A 163 35.99 -4.44 -33.15
C ASN A 163 36.98 -5.10 -32.18
N MET A 164 37.07 -6.43 -32.14
CA MET A 164 38.09 -7.15 -31.36
C MET A 164 39.51 -6.80 -31.83
N GLU A 165 39.74 -6.76 -33.15
CA GLU A 165 41.04 -6.42 -33.75
C GLU A 165 41.43 -4.94 -33.51
N HIS A 166 40.45 -4.02 -33.44
CA HIS A 166 40.69 -2.61 -33.09
C HIS A 166 40.85 -2.35 -31.59
N ALA A 167 40.36 -3.26 -30.73
CA ALA A 167 40.46 -3.16 -29.27
C ALA A 167 41.77 -3.73 -28.71
N MET A 168 42.57 -4.44 -29.52
CA MET A 168 43.92 -4.87 -29.16
C MET A 168 44.92 -3.70 -29.32
N PRO A 169 45.59 -3.25 -28.23
CA PRO A 169 46.62 -2.21 -28.29
C PRO A 169 47.91 -2.66 -29.02
#